data_AF-A0A949GHQ1-F1
#
_entry.id   AF-A0A949GHQ1-F1
#
_cell.length_a   1.000
_cell.length_b   1.000
_cell.length_c   1.000
_cell.angle_alpha   90.00
_cell.angle_beta   90.00
_cell.angle_gamma   90.00
#
_symmetry.space_group_name_H-M   'P 1'
#
loop_
_entity.id
_entity.type
_entity.pdbx_description
1 polymer ?
#
loop_
_entity_poly.entity_id
_entity_poly.type
_entity_poly.pdbx_seq_one_letter_code
_entity_poly.pdbx_strand_id
1 'polypeptide(L)' 'MSNSRNCIGVVGVGVMGEALLAGVINSGIAASSICIADKRADRLNELQSKYGVNPSNIEA' A
#
# COMPACT_ATOMS: atom_id res chain seq x y z
N MET A 1 23.59 1.17 -8.68
CA MET A 1 23.07 0.41 -7.53
C MET A 1 21.57 0.24 -7.70
N SER A 2 21.08 -0.98 -7.88
CA SER A 2 19.63 -1.24 -7.83
C SER A 2 19.20 -1.25 -6.37
N ASN A 3 18.50 -0.20 -5.94
CA ASN A 3 18.05 -0.06 -4.56
C ASN A 3 16.74 -0.87 -4.40
N SER A 4 16.87 -2.17 -4.19
CA SER A 4 15.72 -3.05 -3.95
C SER A 4 15.09 -2.69 -2.60
N ARG A 5 14.09 -1.80 -2.60
CA ARG A 5 13.27 -1.55 -1.41
C ARG A 5 12.30 -2.70 -1.24
N ASN A 6 12.56 -3.56 -0.26
CA ASN A 6 11.58 -4.57 0.14
C ASN A 6 10.44 -3.87 0.90
N CYS A 7 9.25 -3.90 0.30
CA CYS A 7 8.01 -3.51 0.95
C CYS A 7 6.96 -4.61 0.76
N ILE A 8 5.97 -4.64 1.66
CA ILE A 8 4.82 -5.53 1.52
C ILE A 8 3.90 -4.92 0.46
N GLY A 9 3.77 -5.57 -0.68
CA GLY A 9 2.95 -5.10 -1.80
C GLY A 9 1.49 -5.54 -1.68
N VAL A 10 0.55 -4.59 -1.77
CA VAL A 10 -0.88 -4.85 -1.90
C VAL A 10 -1.35 -4.33 -3.26
N VAL A 11 -1.69 -5.25 -4.17
CA VAL A 11 -2.15 -4.93 -5.53
C VAL A 11 -3.67 -5.08 -5.60
N GLY A 12 -4.35 -4.02 -5.98
CA GLY A 12 -5.81 -3.90 -5.94
C GLY A 12 -6.29 -3.60 -4.52
N VAL A 13 -6.48 -2.32 -4.21
CA VAL A 13 -6.85 -1.86 -2.86
C VAL A 13 -8.28 -1.31 -2.82
N GLY A 14 -9.19 -2.16 -3.28
CA GLY A 14 -10.63 -2.02 -3.06
C GLY A 14 -11.01 -2.29 -1.59
N VAL A 15 -12.28 -2.62 -1.33
CA VAL A 15 -12.78 -2.83 0.04
C VAL A 15 -12.02 -3.93 0.78
N MET A 16 -11.83 -5.10 0.14
CA MET A 16 -11.12 -6.21 0.76
C MET A 16 -9.62 -5.92 0.93
N GLY A 17 -8.99 -5.28 -0.05
CA GLY A 17 -7.58 -4.90 0.01
C GLY A 17 -7.29 -3.90 1.12
N GLU A 18 -8.19 -2.94 1.34
CA GLU A 18 -8.09 -2.00 2.48
C GLU A 18 -8.26 -2.73 3.82
N ALA A 19 -9.21 -3.68 3.92
CA ALA A 19 -9.40 -4.45 5.15
C ALA A 19 -8.14 -5.26 5.51
N LEU A 20 -7.51 -5.85 4.50
CA LEU A 20 -6.27 -6.63 4.65
C LEU A 20 -5.11 -5.71 5.03
N LEU A 21 -4.98 -4.56 4.37
CA LEU A 21 -4.03 -3.50 4.73
C LEU A 21 -4.20 -3.07 6.20
N ALA A 22 -5.43 -2.78 6.62
CA ALA A 22 -5.74 -2.36 7.99
C ALA A 22 -5.40 -3.45 9.01
N GLY A 23 -5.69 -4.72 8.70
CA GLY A 23 -5.30 -5.86 9.53
C GLY A 23 -3.79 -5.96 9.72
N VAL A 24 -3.03 -5.78 8.64
CA VAL A 24 -1.56 -5.80 8.66
C VAL A 24 -0.98 -4.65 9.50
N ILE A 25 -1.53 -3.44 9.37
CA ILE A 25 -1.12 -2.30 10.21
C ILE A 25 -1.45 -2.59 11.68
N ASN A 26 -2.65 -3.10 11.95
CA ASN A 26 -3.08 -3.46 13.31
C ASN A 26 -2.25 -4.58 13.93
N SER A 27 -1.62 -5.45 13.14
CA SER A 27 -0.67 -6.46 13.65
C SER A 27 0.70 -5.89 14.01
N GLY A 28 0.89 -4.56 13.92
CA GLY A 28 2.12 -3.88 14.30
C GLY A 28 3.10 -3.65 13.15
N ILE A 29 2.71 -3.92 11.91
CA ILE A 29 3.57 -3.60 10.75
C ILE A 29 3.45 -2.10 10.45
N ALA A 30 4.61 -1.44 10.33
CA ALA A 30 4.67 -0.02 10.01
C ALA A 30 4.08 0.24 8.62
N ALA A 31 3.11 1.16 8.52
CA ALA A 31 2.49 1.52 7.25
C ALA A 31 3.51 1.99 6.19
N SER A 32 4.62 2.60 6.63
CA SER A 32 5.73 3.03 5.77
C SER A 32 6.49 1.89 5.10
N SER A 33 6.34 0.63 5.54
CA SER A 33 6.91 -0.55 4.88
C SER A 33 5.93 -1.24 3.92
N ILE A 34 4.75 -0.65 3.73
CA ILE A 34 3.71 -1.18 2.85
C ILE A 34 3.64 -0.34 1.57
N CYS A 35 3.59 -1.02 0.44
CA CYS A 35 3.36 -0.43 -0.88
C CYS A 35 1.99 -0.82 -1.39
N ILE A 36 1.20 0.15 -1.83
CA ILE A 36 -0.14 -0.08 -2.39
C ILE A 36 -0.16 0.27 -3.88
N ALA A 37 -0.90 -0.50 -4.67
CA ALA A 37 -1.05 -0.26 -6.10
C ALA A 37 -2.51 -0.52 -6.52
N ASP A 38 -3.10 0.42 -7.26
CA ASP A 38 -4.48 0.34 -7.76
C ASP A 38 -4.58 1.19 -9.04
N LYS A 39 -5.50 0.83 -9.94
CA LYS A 39 -5.74 1.62 -11.17
C LYS A 39 -6.32 3.01 -10.88
N ARG A 40 -6.91 3.18 -9.69
CA ARG A 40 -7.59 4.40 -9.24
C ARG A 40 -6.63 5.25 -8.41
N ALA A 41 -6.07 6.31 -9.01
CA ALA A 41 -5.14 7.20 -8.34
C ALA A 41 -5.78 7.97 -7.16
N ASP A 42 -7.07 8.32 -7.27
CA ASP A 42 -7.87 8.91 -6.17
C ASP A 42 -7.84 8.01 -4.93
N ARG A 43 -8.00 6.70 -5.14
CA ARG A 43 -8.02 5.71 -4.07
C ARG A 43 -6.66 5.55 -3.42
N LEU A 44 -5.58 5.58 -4.20
CA LEU A 44 -4.21 5.53 -3.67
C LEU A 44 -3.91 6.73 -2.77
N ASN A 45 -4.30 7.94 -3.20
CA ASN A 45 -4.10 9.16 -2.42
C ASN A 45 -4.93 9.14 -1.11
N GLU A 46 -6.17 8.67 -1.17
CA GLU A 46 -7.02 8.48 0.01
C GLU A 46 -6.35 7.57 1.04
N LEU A 47 -5.89 6.40 0.61
CA LEU A 47 -5.27 5.41 1.48
C LEU A 47 -3.91 5.87 2.00
N GLN A 48 -3.10 6.55 1.18
CA GLN A 48 -1.87 7.18 1.62
C GLN A 48 -2.15 8.20 2.72
N SER A 49 -3.15 9.07 2.55
CA SER A 49 -3.51 10.07 3.56
C SER A 49 -4.07 9.46 4.84
N LYS A 50 -4.83 8.34 4.72
CA LYS A 50 -5.50 7.69 5.84
C LYS A 50 -4.57 6.82 6.68
N TYR A 51 -3.66 6.10 6.02
CA TYR A 51 -2.82 5.08 6.66
C TYR A 51 -1.33 5.40 6.64
N GLY A 52 -0.86 6.36 5.85
CA GLY A 52 0.57 6.67 5.71
C GLY A 52 1.35 5.62 4.89
N VAL A 53 0.67 4.90 4.01
CA VAL A 53 1.26 3.89 3.11
C VAL A 53 1.84 4.50 1.84
N ASN A 54 2.72 3.77 1.16
CA ASN A 54 3.38 4.26 -0.05
C ASN A 54 2.63 3.81 -1.32
N PRO A 55 2.14 4.72 -2.17
CA PRO A 55 1.68 4.34 -3.49
C PRO A 55 2.85 3.87 -4.36
N SER A 56 2.64 2.79 -5.11
CA SER A 56 3.57 2.26 -6.11
C SER A 56 2.91 2.26 -7.47
N ASN A 57 3.69 2.56 -8.51
CA ASN A 57 3.31 2.32 -9.89
C ASN A 57 3.31 0.81 -10.16
N ILE A 58 2.28 0.30 -10.84
CA ILE A 58 2.30 -1.03 -11.46
C ILE A 58 3.11 -0.88 -12.75
N GLU A 59 4.43 -0.75 -12.62
CA GLU A 59 5.34 -0.94 -13.74
C GLU A 59 6.04 -2.26 -13.48
N ALA A 60 5.69 -3.27 -14.29
CA ALA A 60 6.34 -4.58 -14.31
C ALA A 60 7.70 -4.49 -15.01
#